data_AF-A0A392N0N8-F1
#
_entry.id   AF-A0A392N0N8-F1
#
_cell.length_a   1.000
_cell.length_b   1.000
_cell.length_c   1.000
_cell.angle_alpha   90.00
_cell.angle_beta   90.00
_cell.angle_gamma   90.00
#
_symmetry.space_group_name_H-M   'P 1'
#
loop_
_entity.id
_entity.type
_entity.pdbx_description
1 polymer ?
#
loop_
_entity_poly.entity_id
_entity_poly.type
_entity_poly.pdbx_seq_one_letter_code
_entity_poly.pdbx_strand_id
1 'polypeptide(L)' 'MQLDDVPSLNVKLSDISIGTSAAPTLLPPYFFKDGDNEFHLVDGGIGAGSP' A
#
# COMPACT_ATOMS: atom_id res chain seq x y z
N MET A 1 -13.82 9.92 13.08
CA MET A 1 -14.27 9.01 12.01
C MET A 1 -13.84 7.62 12.44
N GLN A 2 -14.77 6.71 12.69
CA GLN A 2 -14.44 5.31 12.94
C GLN A 2 -14.40 4.65 11.57
N LEU A 3 -13.27 4.04 11.22
CA LEU A 3 -13.14 3.35 9.95
C LEU A 3 -13.94 2.04 10.04
N ASP A 4 -14.69 1.72 8.99
CA ASP A 4 -15.30 0.40 8.88
C ASP A 4 -14.20 -0.66 8.90
N ASP A 5 -14.46 -1.78 9.57
CA ASP A 5 -13.53 -2.91 9.55
C ASP A 5 -13.56 -3.52 8.14
N VAL A 6 -12.43 -3.41 7.42
CA VAL A 6 -12.25 -3.96 6.08
C VAL A 6 -11.15 -5.02 6.17
N PRO A 7 -11.49 -6.29 6.47
CA PRO A 7 -10.51 -7.35 6.72
C PRO A 7 -9.51 -7.55 5.58
N SER A 8 -9.91 -7.28 4.33
CA SER A 8 -9.02 -7.38 3.17
C SER A 8 -7.89 -6.36 3.15
N LEU A 9 -7.95 -5.29 3.96
CA LEU A 9 -6.86 -4.31 4.08
C LEU A 9 -5.90 -4.64 5.23
N ASN A 10 -6.19 -5.66 6.05
CA ASN A 10 -5.34 -6.08 7.16
C ASN A 10 -4.18 -6.97 6.67
N VAL A 11 -3.33 -6.39 5.84
CA VAL A 11 -2.16 -7.03 5.24
C VAL A 11 -0.90 -6.80 6.09
N LYS A 12 0.21 -7.47 5.74
CA LYS A 12 1.45 -7.34 6.53
C LYS A 12 1.97 -5.91 6.53
N LEU A 13 2.45 -5.47 7.69
CA LEU A 13 3.08 -4.14 7.82
C LEU A 13 4.31 -3.96 6.91
N SER A 14 5.04 -5.05 6.61
CA SER A 14 6.14 -5.02 5.65
C SER A 14 5.69 -4.62 4.26
N ASP A 15 4.55 -5.16 3.82
CA ASP A 15 4.03 -4.97 2.46
C ASP A 15 3.53 -3.53 2.30
N ILE A 16 2.88 -3.01 3.35
CA ILE A 16 2.50 -1.59 3.47
C ILE A 16 3.74 -0.68 3.43
N SER A 17 4.76 -1.01 4.21
CA SER A 17 5.98 -0.19 4.34
C SER A 17 6.78 -0.13 3.04
N ILE A 18 6.84 -1.24 2.29
CA ILE A 18 7.48 -1.27 0.97
C ILE A 18 6.64 -0.47 -0.03
N GLY A 19 5.33 -0.68 -0.09
CA GLY A 19 4.43 0.02 -1.00
C GLY A 19 4.50 1.54 -0.84
N THR A 20 4.38 2.03 0.40
CA THR A 20 4.38 3.48 0.69
C THR A 20 5.72 4.17 0.37
N SER A 21 6.82 3.40 0.31
CA SER A 21 8.16 3.93 0.01
C SER A 21 8.52 3.84 -1.48
N ALA A 22 7.68 3.20 -2.33
CA ALA A 22 8.01 2.90 -3.72
C ALA A 22 7.89 4.12 -4.64
N ALA A 23 8.78 5.11 -4.43
CA ALA A 23 8.81 6.39 -5.13
C ALA A 23 8.97 6.18 -6.65
N PRO A 24 8.04 6.71 -7.49
CA PRO A 24 8.16 6.57 -8.94
C PRO A 24 9.51 7.07 -9.44
N THR A 25 10.07 6.37 -10.44
CA THR A 25 11.42 6.58 -11.01
C THR A 25 12.60 6.24 -10.11
N LEU A 26 12.41 6.14 -8.79
CA LEU A 26 13.47 5.75 -7.84
C LEU A 26 13.41 4.26 -7.48
N LEU A 27 12.20 3.72 -7.30
CA LEU A 27 11.95 2.33 -6.94
C LEU A 27 10.86 1.72 -7.85
N PRO A 28 10.91 0.40 -8.09
CA PRO A 28 9.86 -0.28 -8.85
C PRO A 28 8.53 -0.29 -8.05
N PRO A 29 7.36 -0.28 -8.73
CA PRO A 29 6.08 -0.50 -8.09
C PRO A 29 6.04 -1.84 -7.33
N TYR A 30 5.37 -1.87 -6.20
CA TYR A 30 5.32 -3.04 -5.34
C TYR A 30 4.02 -3.81 -5.55
N PHE A 31 4.15 -5.11 -5.84
CA PHE A 31 3.03 -6.01 -6.04
C PHE A 31 3.07 -7.16 -5.04
N PHE A 32 1.91 -7.48 -4.46
CA PHE A 32 1.71 -8.69 -3.67
C PHE A 32 0.24 -9.13 -3.68
N LYS A 33 -0.01 -10.35 -3.22
CA LYS A 33 -1.35 -10.91 -3.04
C LYS A 33 -1.62 -11.22 -1.57
N ASP A 34 -2.86 -11.04 -1.15
CA ASP A 34 -3.38 -11.50 0.14
C ASP A 34 -4.74 -12.18 -0.08
N GLY A 35 -4.73 -13.52 -0.05
CA GLY A 35 -5.86 -14.33 -0.51
C GLY A 35 -6.17 -14.10 -1.99
N ASP A 36 -7.43 -13.77 -2.28
CA ASP A 36 -7.90 -13.43 -3.64
C ASP A 36 -7.67 -11.95 -3.99
N ASN A 37 -7.15 -11.13 -3.06
CA ASN A 37 -6.92 -9.71 -3.28
C ASN A 37 -5.52 -9.47 -3.88
N GLU A 38 -5.46 -8.56 -4.85
CA GLU A 38 -4.22 -8.12 -5.50
C GLU A 38 -3.95 -6.65 -5.18
N PHE A 39 -2.72 -6.35 -4.77
CA PHE A 39 -2.29 -5.00 -4.41
C PHE A 39 -1.17 -4.56 -5.36
N HIS A 40 -1.36 -3.40 -5.98
CA HIS A 40 -0.37 -2.73 -6.83
C HIS A 40 -0.09 -1.35 -6.23
N LEU A 41 0.97 -1.25 -5.43
CA LEU A 41 1.25 -0.08 -4.62
C LEU A 41 2.42 0.73 -5.19
N VAL A 42 2.31 2.05 -5.00
CA VAL A 42 3.35 3.06 -5.24
C VAL A 42 3.42 3.98 -4.03
N ASP A 43 4.43 4.86 -4.00
CA ASP A 43 4.68 5.78 -2.90
C ASP A 43 3.46 6.59 -2.45
N GLY A 44 3.27 6.65 -1.13
CA GLY A 44 2.15 7.35 -0.51
C GLY A 44 2.14 8.86 -0.79
N GLY A 45 3.30 9.47 -1.02
CA GLY A 45 3.44 10.87 -1.40
C GLY A 45 2.76 11.24 -2.73
N ILE A 46 2.47 10.25 -3.58
CA ILE A 46 1.68 10.42 -4.81
C ILE A 46 0.19 10.55 -4.51
N GLY A 47 -0.33 9.77 -3.55
CA GLY A 47 -1.76 9.73 -3.21
C GLY A 47 -2.16 10.70 -2.09
N ALA A 48 -1.24 10.98 -1.17
CA ALA A 48 -1.45 11.81 0.00
C ALA A 48 -0.11 12.42 0.48
N GLY A 49 0.38 13.43 -0.23
CA GLY A 49 1.66 14.10 0.09
C GLY A 49 1.66 14.90 1.40
N SER A 50 0.48 15.17 1.98
CA SER A 50 0.32 15.75 3.32
C SER A 50 -0.84 15.02 4.02
N PRO A 51 -0.59 13.81 4.53
CA PRO A 51 -1.60 12.98 5.17
C PRO A 51 -2.01 13.50 6.55
#